data_AF-A0A4R6YSE7-F1
#
_entry.id   AF-A0A4R6YSE7-F1
#
_cell.length_a   1.000
_cell.length_b   1.000
_cell.length_c   1.000
_cell.angle_alpha   90.00
_cell.angle_beta   90.00
_cell.angle_gamma   90.00
#
_symmetry.space_group_name_H-M   'P 1'
#
loop_
_entity.id
_entity.type
_entity.pdbx_description
1 polymer ?
#
loop_
_entity_poly.entity_id
_entity_poly.type
_entity_poly.pdbx_seq_one_letter_code
_entity_poly.pdbx_strand_id
1 'polypeptide(L)'
;MRHLFVPLVLLLSLTACSNSSTDSKPAAPAAPAKAAENKAVDAKPADAKPADAPPPAIAEGACGDQSALPKEQRLANTPRWTTASEVDNFGYEVFRGDAEAGPFAKLGAEPVLGAGTTDETKKYEFRDDTIDPCKEYWYYVESIATDGTREKFTPVFKAAAKRKPAAAPAQPAQPTQPAQ
;
A
#
# COMPACT_ATOMS: atom_id res chain seq x y z
N MET A 1 -6.79 -55.28 -16.53
CA MET A 1 -8.16 -55.06 -17.06
C MET A 1 -8.20 -53.71 -17.73
N ARG A 2 -8.51 -53.68 -19.04
CA ARG A 2 -8.61 -52.49 -19.90
C ARG A 2 -10.04 -51.95 -19.81
N HIS A 3 -10.17 -50.66 -19.49
CA HIS A 3 -11.30 -49.79 -19.83
C HIS A 3 -10.63 -48.42 -20.11
N LEU A 4 -10.47 -47.86 -21.31
CA LEU A 4 -11.27 -47.76 -22.54
C LEU A 4 -12.66 -47.17 -22.28
N PHE A 5 -12.79 -45.84 -22.42
CA PHE A 5 -13.94 -45.02 -22.84
C PHE A 5 -13.50 -43.53 -22.73
N VAL A 6 -12.86 -42.94 -23.76
CA VAL A 6 -13.41 -42.17 -24.91
C VAL A 6 -14.27 -40.95 -24.50
N PRO A 7 -13.89 -39.72 -24.92
CA PRO A 7 -14.44 -38.46 -24.42
C PRO A 7 -15.69 -38.01 -25.18
N LEU A 8 -16.63 -37.35 -24.48
CA LEU A 8 -17.75 -36.65 -25.09
C LEU A 8 -17.37 -35.19 -25.35
N VAL A 9 -16.95 -34.93 -26.59
CA VAL A 9 -16.80 -33.59 -27.17
C VAL A 9 -18.19 -33.07 -27.49
N LEU A 10 -18.60 -31.96 -26.87
CA LEU A 10 -19.79 -31.20 -27.28
C LEU A 10 -19.32 -29.93 -28.00
N LEU A 11 -19.32 -29.99 -29.33
CA LEU A 11 -19.16 -28.85 -30.23
C LEU A 11 -20.49 -28.08 -30.28
N LEU A 12 -20.50 -26.83 -29.79
CA LEU A 12 -21.55 -25.87 -30.12
C LEU A 12 -20.96 -24.81 -31.06
N SER A 13 -21.32 -24.91 -32.33
CA SER A 13 -21.08 -23.92 -33.37
C SER A 13 -22.32 -23.04 -33.54
N LEU A 14 -22.21 -21.73 -33.33
CA LEU A 14 -23.13 -20.73 -33.88
C LEU A 14 -22.38 -19.51 -34.41
N THR A 15 -22.27 -19.50 -35.73
CA THR A 15 -22.57 -18.43 -36.68
C THR A 15 -22.18 -16.99 -36.35
N ALA A 16 -21.30 -16.47 -37.21
CA ALA A 16 -20.88 -15.10 -37.35
C ALA A 16 -22.02 -14.13 -37.72
N CYS A 17 -21.99 -12.94 -37.11
CA CYS A 17 -22.52 -11.72 -37.71
C CYS A 17 -21.35 -10.75 -37.87
N SER A 18 -20.89 -10.59 -39.11
CA SER A 18 -20.02 -9.50 -39.55
C SER A 18 -20.79 -8.18 -39.48
N ASN A 19 -20.23 -7.15 -38.84
CA ASN A 19 -20.66 -5.78 -39.08
C ASN A 19 -19.45 -4.85 -39.13
N SER A 20 -18.90 -4.70 -40.33
CA SER A 20 -17.89 -3.71 -40.68
C SER A 20 -18.59 -2.39 -41.03
N SER A 21 -18.36 -1.36 -40.21
CA SER A 21 -18.69 0.03 -40.54
C SER A 21 -17.42 0.86 -40.59
N THR A 22 -16.98 1.07 -41.83
CA THR A 22 -16.32 2.26 -42.42
C THR A 22 -15.61 3.27 -41.52
N ASP A 23 -14.32 3.40 -41.80
CA ASP A 23 -13.47 4.60 -41.76
C ASP A 23 -14.21 5.90 -42.11
N SER A 24 -13.93 6.98 -41.36
CA SER A 24 -13.96 8.36 -41.84
C SER A 24 -13.30 9.33 -40.84
N LYS A 25 -12.03 9.65 -41.08
CA LYS A 25 -11.37 10.89 -40.64
C LYS A 25 -11.92 12.07 -41.46
N PRO A 26 -12.28 13.19 -40.82
CA PRO A 26 -11.65 14.45 -41.25
C PRO A 26 -11.30 15.41 -40.09
N ALA A 27 -10.45 16.37 -40.45
CA ALA A 27 -9.74 17.33 -39.63
C ALA A 27 -10.60 18.35 -38.87
N ALA A 28 -9.98 18.92 -37.83
CA ALA A 28 -10.45 20.09 -37.08
C ALA A 28 -10.76 21.30 -37.97
N PRO A 29 -11.62 22.21 -37.48
CA PRO A 29 -11.15 23.57 -37.30
C PRO A 29 -11.57 24.21 -35.96
N ALA A 30 -10.86 25.29 -35.66
CA ALA A 30 -10.88 26.12 -34.46
C ALA A 30 -12.23 26.79 -34.13
N ALA A 31 -12.34 27.18 -32.86
CA ALA A 31 -13.39 28.03 -32.25
C ALA A 31 -13.51 29.42 -32.95
N PRO A 32 -14.58 30.22 -32.71
CA PRO A 32 -14.77 30.89 -31.41
C PRO A 32 -16.22 31.14 -30.92
N ALA A 33 -16.31 31.40 -29.61
CA ALA A 33 -17.23 32.29 -28.87
C ALA A 33 -18.76 32.03 -28.87
N LYS A 34 -19.33 31.85 -27.67
CA LYS A 34 -20.00 32.94 -26.93
C LYS A 34 -20.41 32.55 -25.51
N ALA A 35 -20.42 33.60 -24.68
CA ALA A 35 -20.63 33.63 -23.25
C ALA A 35 -21.97 33.03 -22.79
N ALA A 36 -21.91 32.25 -21.72
CA ALA A 36 -23.01 32.09 -20.77
C ALA A 36 -22.55 32.73 -19.45
N GLU A 37 -23.30 33.73 -19.06
CA GLU A 37 -23.10 34.62 -17.91
C GLU A 37 -23.43 33.86 -16.61
N ASN A 38 -22.39 33.51 -15.84
CA ASN A 38 -22.58 33.00 -14.49
C ASN A 38 -22.59 34.16 -13.50
N LYS A 39 -23.80 34.49 -13.09
CA LYS A 39 -24.18 35.33 -11.96
C LYS A 39 -23.26 35.12 -10.76
N ALA A 40 -22.69 36.22 -10.27
CA ALA A 40 -21.94 36.30 -9.03
C ALA A 40 -22.75 35.71 -7.87
N VAL A 41 -22.14 34.76 -7.17
CA VAL A 41 -22.54 34.34 -5.83
C VAL A 41 -21.32 34.53 -4.94
N ASP A 42 -21.56 35.19 -3.82
CA ASP A 42 -20.63 35.91 -2.99
C ASP A 42 -19.39 35.11 -2.58
N ALA A 43 -18.21 35.70 -2.80
CA ALA A 43 -16.94 35.21 -2.30
C ALA A 43 -16.88 35.38 -0.78
N LYS A 44 -17.18 34.29 -0.05
CA LYS A 44 -16.77 34.12 1.34
C LYS A 44 -15.23 33.94 1.37
N PRO A 45 -14.50 34.55 2.33
CA PRO A 45 -13.04 34.58 2.30
C PRO A 45 -12.42 33.19 2.23
N ALA A 46 -11.41 33.06 1.37
CA ALA A 46 -10.52 31.91 1.33
C ALA A 46 -9.98 31.62 2.73
N ASP A 47 -10.41 30.51 3.32
CA ASP A 47 -9.77 29.99 4.52
C ASP A 47 -8.31 29.70 4.16
N ALA A 48 -7.43 30.44 4.83
CA ALA A 48 -6.00 30.38 4.65
C ALA A 48 -5.52 28.94 4.85
N LYS A 49 -4.73 28.45 3.88
CA LYS A 49 -3.87 27.28 4.03
C LYS A 49 -3.04 27.45 5.31
N PRO A 50 -3.11 26.54 6.30
CA PRO A 50 -2.10 26.50 7.35
C PRO A 50 -0.79 26.01 6.71
N ALA A 51 0.02 26.95 6.24
CA ALA A 51 1.45 26.75 6.08
C ALA A 51 2.11 27.04 7.44
N ASP A 52 3.05 26.18 7.83
CA ASP A 52 4.00 26.34 8.95
C ASP A 52 3.57 25.96 10.38
N ALA A 53 2.71 24.95 10.55
CA ALA A 53 2.80 24.15 11.78
C ALA A 53 4.00 23.18 11.64
N PRO A 54 5.00 23.19 12.54
CA PRO A 54 6.02 22.15 12.55
C PRO A 54 5.34 20.78 12.65
N PRO A 55 5.84 19.75 11.95
CA PRO A 55 5.28 18.41 12.05
C PRO A 55 5.14 18.00 13.53
N PRO A 56 4.03 17.38 13.92
CA PRO A 56 3.84 16.97 15.31
C PRO A 56 5.03 16.10 15.73
N ALA A 57 5.67 16.46 16.84
CA ALA A 57 6.76 15.69 17.39
C ALA A 57 6.30 14.25 17.67
N ILE A 58 7.13 13.27 17.32
CA ILE A 58 6.86 11.85 17.63
C ILE A 58 6.69 11.73 19.14
N ALA A 59 5.55 11.16 19.57
CA ALA A 59 5.21 11.01 20.99
C ALA A 59 6.20 10.08 21.71
N GLU A 60 6.53 10.41 22.95
CA GLU A 60 7.30 9.51 23.82
C GLU A 60 6.42 8.32 24.28
N GLY A 61 7.03 7.16 24.50
CA GLY A 61 6.33 6.06 25.15
C GLY A 61 7.11 4.75 25.17
N ALA A 62 6.39 3.67 25.51
CA ALA A 62 6.96 2.34 25.60
C ALA A 62 7.41 1.82 24.23
N CYS A 63 8.58 1.16 24.24
CA CYS A 63 9.21 0.48 23.12
C CYS A 63 9.15 -1.03 23.31
N GLY A 64 9.55 -1.78 22.28
CA GLY A 64 9.69 -3.23 22.32
C GLY A 64 8.44 -3.98 21.86
N ASP A 65 8.37 -5.26 22.23
CA ASP A 65 7.30 -6.17 21.83
C ASP A 65 5.94 -5.74 22.42
N GLN A 66 4.93 -5.74 21.55
CA GLN A 66 3.56 -5.34 21.87
C GLN A 66 2.62 -6.55 22.01
N SER A 67 3.14 -7.78 21.98
CA SER A 67 2.34 -9.03 21.97
C SER A 67 1.38 -9.16 23.16
N ALA A 68 1.72 -8.56 24.30
CA ALA A 68 0.86 -8.52 25.48
C ALA A 68 -0.39 -7.62 25.32
N LEU A 69 -0.38 -6.70 24.36
CA LEU A 69 -1.53 -5.83 24.07
C LEU A 69 -2.50 -6.52 23.10
N PRO A 70 -3.82 -6.26 23.21
CA PRO A 70 -4.79 -6.59 22.17
C PRO A 70 -4.39 -5.98 20.82
N LYS A 71 -4.65 -6.71 19.73
CA LYS A 71 -4.18 -6.37 18.37
C LYS A 71 -4.61 -4.97 17.93
N GLU A 72 -5.81 -4.58 18.29
CA GLU A 72 -6.44 -3.29 17.96
C GLU A 72 -5.75 -2.12 18.66
N GLN A 73 -5.10 -2.38 19.80
CA GLN A 73 -4.40 -1.39 20.62
C GLN A 73 -2.92 -1.27 20.24
N ARG A 74 -2.38 -2.23 19.50
CA ARG A 74 -0.98 -2.19 19.03
C ARG A 74 -0.78 -1.07 18.03
N LEU A 75 0.32 -0.35 18.18
CA LEU A 75 0.79 0.56 17.15
C LEU A 75 1.30 -0.25 15.95
N ALA A 76 1.04 0.27 14.76
CA ALA A 76 1.34 -0.41 13.52
C ALA A 76 2.05 0.50 12.53
N ASN A 77 2.92 -0.10 11.72
CA ASN A 77 3.28 0.44 10.42
C ASN A 77 2.20 0.02 9.40
N THR A 78 1.97 0.88 8.42
CA THR A 78 1.02 0.59 7.34
C THR A 78 1.68 0.88 5.99
N PRO A 79 2.51 -0.04 5.48
CA PRO A 79 2.92 -0.04 4.07
C PRO A 79 1.72 0.13 3.15
N ARG A 80 1.83 1.05 2.17
CA ARG A 80 0.78 1.35 1.19
C ARG A 80 1.36 1.42 -0.20
N TRP A 81 0.63 0.91 -1.17
CA TRP A 81 0.98 1.00 -2.59
C TRP A 81 -0.27 1.15 -3.45
N THR A 82 -0.06 1.46 -4.71
CA THR A 82 -1.13 1.70 -5.68
C THR A 82 -0.69 1.14 -7.01
N THR A 83 -1.60 0.47 -7.70
CA THR A 83 -1.42 0.04 -9.09
C THR A 83 -2.28 0.91 -9.99
N ALA A 84 -1.78 1.26 -11.17
CA ALA A 84 -2.58 1.94 -12.19
C ALA A 84 -3.48 0.94 -12.93
N SER A 85 -2.93 -0.26 -13.18
CA SER A 85 -3.58 -1.43 -13.76
C SER A 85 -2.88 -2.70 -13.26
N GLU A 86 -3.52 -3.85 -13.45
CA GLU A 86 -3.01 -5.18 -13.11
C GLU A 86 -3.33 -6.16 -14.23
N VAL A 87 -2.43 -7.13 -14.45
CA VAL A 87 -2.60 -8.22 -15.41
C VAL A 87 -2.27 -9.51 -14.69
N ASP A 88 -3.25 -10.41 -14.64
CA ASP A 88 -3.15 -11.74 -14.02
C ASP A 88 -2.55 -11.70 -12.62
N ASN A 89 -2.85 -10.67 -11.82
CA ASN A 89 -2.32 -10.51 -10.47
C ASN A 89 -3.14 -11.34 -9.47
N PHE A 90 -2.49 -12.32 -8.85
CA PHE A 90 -3.07 -13.07 -7.73
C PHE A 90 -3.04 -12.24 -6.44
N GLY A 91 -1.93 -11.56 -6.18
CA GLY A 91 -1.81 -10.67 -5.04
C GLY A 91 -0.39 -10.22 -4.74
N TYR A 92 -0.15 -9.92 -3.47
CA TYR A 92 1.07 -9.28 -3.00
C TYR A 92 1.55 -9.87 -1.69
N GLU A 93 2.86 -10.04 -1.56
CA GLU A 93 3.52 -10.35 -0.30
C GLU A 93 4.34 -9.15 0.19
N VAL A 94 4.26 -8.88 1.49
CA VAL A 94 4.95 -7.74 2.11
C VAL A 94 6.13 -8.26 2.89
N PHE A 95 7.27 -7.62 2.72
CA PHE A 95 8.52 -7.98 3.38
C PHE A 95 9.02 -6.83 4.26
N ARG A 96 9.65 -7.16 5.38
CA ARG A 96 10.23 -6.20 6.33
C ARG A 96 11.65 -6.57 6.71
N GLY A 97 12.52 -5.57 6.82
CA GLY A 97 13.88 -5.69 7.33
C GLY A 97 14.20 -4.58 8.35
N ASP A 98 15.20 -4.84 9.18
CA ASP A 98 15.75 -3.88 10.14
C ASP A 98 16.82 -2.95 9.52
N ALA A 99 17.11 -3.12 8.23
CA ALA A 99 18.03 -2.29 7.45
C ALA A 99 17.58 -2.24 5.98
N GLU A 100 17.98 -1.19 5.25
CA GLU A 100 17.64 -1.01 3.83
C GLU A 100 18.14 -2.13 2.94
N ALA A 101 19.34 -2.64 3.24
CA ALA A 101 19.96 -3.75 2.51
C ALA A 101 19.43 -5.13 2.93
N GLY A 102 18.57 -5.19 3.95
CA GLY A 102 18.07 -6.44 4.53
C GLY A 102 18.99 -7.02 5.61
N PRO A 103 18.81 -8.30 5.98
CA PRO A 103 17.87 -9.26 5.38
C PRO A 103 16.41 -8.85 5.58
N PHE A 104 15.53 -9.34 4.70
CA PHE A 104 14.09 -9.12 4.79
C PHE A 104 13.37 -10.44 5.08
N ALA A 105 12.34 -10.36 5.92
CA ALA A 105 11.44 -11.47 6.22
C ALA A 105 10.04 -11.17 5.70
N LYS A 106 9.35 -12.21 5.20
CA LYS A 106 7.95 -12.11 4.80
C LYS A 106 7.08 -11.82 6.02
N LEU A 107 6.13 -10.91 5.87
CA LEU A 107 5.07 -10.61 6.82
C LEU A 107 3.76 -11.28 6.41
N GLY A 108 2.96 -11.65 7.42
CA GLY A 108 1.67 -12.29 7.22
C GLY A 108 1.78 -13.76 6.78
N ALA A 109 0.72 -14.53 7.06
CA ALA A 109 0.59 -15.89 6.55
C ALA A 109 0.10 -15.90 5.10
N GLU A 110 -0.92 -15.08 4.82
CA GLU A 110 -1.60 -14.97 3.54
C GLU A 110 -1.19 -13.70 2.79
N PRO A 111 -1.17 -13.73 1.45
CA PRO A 111 -0.93 -12.55 0.63
C PRO A 111 -2.11 -11.56 0.69
N VAL A 112 -1.81 -10.29 0.41
CA VAL A 112 -2.85 -9.29 0.13
C VAL A 112 -3.39 -9.56 -1.27
N LEU A 113 -4.67 -9.88 -1.39
CA LEU A 113 -5.26 -10.27 -2.67
C LEU A 113 -5.22 -9.14 -3.70
N GLY A 114 -4.84 -9.50 -4.92
CA GLY A 114 -4.86 -8.64 -6.10
C GLY A 114 -6.25 -8.49 -6.69
N ALA A 115 -6.37 -7.70 -7.75
CA ALA A 115 -7.61 -7.54 -8.51
C ALA A 115 -7.65 -8.39 -9.79
N GLY A 116 -6.68 -9.29 -10.01
CA GLY A 116 -6.61 -10.10 -11.23
C GLY A 116 -6.15 -9.26 -12.42
N THR A 117 -7.03 -9.08 -13.39
CA THR A 117 -6.80 -8.27 -14.59
C THR A 117 -7.75 -7.08 -14.59
N THR A 118 -7.21 -5.87 -14.52
CA THR A 118 -7.99 -4.63 -14.47
C THR A 118 -7.18 -3.44 -14.95
N ASP A 119 -7.83 -2.52 -15.67
CA ASP A 119 -7.25 -1.21 -16.02
C ASP A 119 -7.60 -0.12 -14.99
N GLU A 120 -8.28 -0.48 -13.91
CA GLU A 120 -8.65 0.45 -12.85
C GLU A 120 -7.52 0.58 -11.82
N THR A 121 -7.37 1.79 -11.28
CA THR A 121 -6.46 2.03 -10.17
C THR A 121 -6.90 1.29 -8.91
N LYS A 122 -6.00 0.52 -8.31
CA LYS A 122 -6.23 -0.16 -7.03
C LYS A 122 -5.28 0.35 -5.96
N LYS A 123 -5.77 0.41 -4.72
CA LYS A 123 -5.02 0.88 -3.56
C LYS A 123 -4.99 -0.23 -2.53
N TYR A 124 -3.79 -0.50 -2.03
CA TYR A 124 -3.55 -1.58 -1.09
C TYR A 124 -2.82 -1.06 0.14
N GLU A 125 -3.04 -1.75 1.25
CA GLU A 125 -2.30 -1.53 2.48
C GLU A 125 -2.12 -2.83 3.26
N PHE A 126 -1.07 -2.87 4.07
CA PHE A 126 -0.81 -3.98 4.99
C PHE A 126 -0.61 -3.44 6.40
N ARG A 127 -1.32 -3.96 7.40
CA ARG A 127 -1.15 -3.55 8.80
C ARG A 127 -0.10 -4.43 9.48
N ASP A 128 1.09 -3.87 9.72
CA ASP A 128 2.14 -4.51 10.51
C ASP A 128 2.10 -4.00 11.95
N ASP A 129 1.45 -4.75 12.83
CA ASP A 129 1.30 -4.47 14.26
C ASP A 129 2.27 -5.24 15.16
N THR A 130 3.29 -5.85 14.54
CA THR A 130 4.35 -6.61 15.22
C THR A 130 5.63 -5.80 15.39
N ILE A 131 5.57 -4.50 15.11
CA ILE A 131 6.70 -3.58 15.20
C ILE A 131 7.08 -3.32 16.65
N ASP A 132 8.35 -3.00 16.87
CA ASP A 132 8.77 -2.17 18.00
C ASP A 132 8.41 -0.71 17.67
N PRO A 133 7.55 -0.04 18.45
CA PRO A 133 7.14 1.34 18.17
C PRO A 133 8.29 2.34 18.10
N CYS A 134 9.43 2.05 18.72
CA CYS A 134 10.58 2.95 18.76
C CYS A 134 11.63 2.65 17.69
N LYS A 135 11.41 1.65 16.83
CA LYS A 135 12.30 1.31 15.72
C LYS A 135 11.75 1.78 14.39
N GLU A 136 12.69 2.12 13.51
CA GLU A 136 12.42 2.25 12.08
C GLU A 136 12.58 0.90 11.40
N TYR A 137 11.89 0.75 10.27
CA TYR A 137 11.88 -0.46 9.48
C TYR A 137 11.94 -0.12 8.00
N TRP A 138 12.36 -1.10 7.20
CA TRP A 138 12.34 -1.03 5.74
C TRP A 138 11.41 -2.09 5.19
N TYR A 139 10.65 -1.74 4.16
CA TYR A 139 9.69 -2.62 3.53
C TYR A 139 9.89 -2.67 2.03
N TYR A 140 9.50 -3.79 1.42
CA TYR A 140 9.17 -3.85 0.01
C TYR A 140 8.01 -4.82 -0.19
N VAL A 141 7.42 -4.78 -1.38
CA VAL A 141 6.31 -5.63 -1.79
C VAL A 141 6.73 -6.44 -3.00
N GLU A 142 6.41 -7.73 -2.99
CA GLU A 142 6.44 -8.59 -4.18
C GLU A 142 5.02 -8.75 -4.73
N SER A 143 4.89 -8.77 -6.05
CA SER A 143 3.68 -9.23 -6.72
C SER A 143 3.73 -10.74 -6.91
N ILE A 144 2.56 -11.36 -6.93
CA ILE A 144 2.35 -12.76 -7.28
C ILE A 144 1.38 -12.79 -8.46
N ALA A 145 1.78 -13.39 -9.57
CA ALA A 145 0.90 -13.66 -10.70
C ALA A 145 0.08 -14.93 -10.47
N THR A 146 -1.02 -15.11 -11.21
CA THR A 146 -1.91 -16.28 -11.10
C THR A 146 -1.24 -17.60 -11.47
N ASP A 147 -0.14 -17.57 -12.22
CA ASP A 147 0.70 -18.73 -12.51
C ASP A 147 1.73 -19.04 -11.40
N GLY A 148 1.78 -18.21 -10.35
CA GLY A 148 2.69 -18.34 -9.22
C GLY A 148 4.02 -17.59 -9.38
N THR A 149 4.27 -16.91 -10.51
CA THR A 149 5.46 -16.08 -10.72
C THR A 149 5.51 -14.95 -9.70
N ARG A 150 6.71 -14.67 -9.17
CA ARG A 150 6.93 -13.66 -8.12
C ARG A 150 7.95 -12.65 -8.57
N GLU A 151 7.64 -11.37 -8.38
CA GLU A 151 8.54 -10.28 -8.77
C GLU A 151 8.55 -9.18 -7.71
N LYS A 152 9.72 -8.58 -7.52
CA LYS A 152 9.84 -7.40 -6.66
C LYS A 152 9.10 -6.23 -7.31
N PHE A 153 7.98 -5.85 -6.70
CA PHE A 153 7.06 -4.86 -7.24
C PHE A 153 7.43 -3.44 -6.84
N THR A 154 7.86 -3.23 -5.59
CA THR A 154 8.28 -1.90 -5.11
C THR A 154 9.79 -1.80 -4.89
N PRO A 155 10.36 -0.58 -4.96
CA PRO A 155 11.62 -0.29 -4.27
C PRO A 155 11.52 -0.60 -2.78
N VAL A 156 12.68 -0.63 -2.11
CA VAL A 156 12.70 -0.63 -0.64
C VAL A 156 12.34 0.77 -0.16
N PHE A 157 11.45 0.88 0.81
CA PHE A 157 11.07 2.16 1.42
C PHE A 157 11.06 2.07 2.94
N LYS A 158 11.35 3.21 3.57
CA LYS A 158 11.51 3.34 5.03
C LYS A 158 10.18 3.69 5.70
N ALA A 159 9.89 3.06 6.83
CA ALA A 159 8.86 3.47 7.76
C ALA A 159 9.51 3.95 9.07
N ALA A 160 9.23 5.20 9.44
CA ALA A 160 9.73 5.78 10.67
C ALA A 160 9.10 5.14 11.91
N ALA A 161 9.85 5.20 13.01
CA ALA A 161 9.37 4.86 14.34
C ALA A 161 8.09 5.64 14.69
N LYS A 162 7.21 4.99 15.46
CA LYS A 162 5.94 5.56 15.95
C LYS A 162 6.11 6.30 17.26
N ARG A 163 7.17 6.00 18.00
CA ARG A 163 7.48 6.59 19.30
C ARG A 163 8.94 6.96 19.42
N LYS A 164 9.21 7.91 20.30
CA LYS A 164 10.52 8.06 20.93
C LYS A 164 10.56 7.23 22.20
N PRO A 165 11.69 6.61 22.55
CA PRO A 165 11.83 5.98 23.85
C PRO A 165 11.56 6.98 24.96
N ALA A 166 10.68 6.61 25.90
CA ALA A 166 10.54 7.39 27.13
C ALA A 166 11.90 7.46 27.83
N ALA A 167 12.26 8.65 28.33
CA ALA A 167 13.47 8.79 29.14
C ALA A 167 13.41 7.78 30.30
N ALA A 168 14.48 7.00 30.47
CA ALA A 168 14.58 6.10 31.61
C ALA A 168 14.39 6.93 32.89
N PRO A 169 13.63 6.44 33.90
CA PRO A 169 13.55 7.13 35.17
C PRO A 169 14.97 7.32 35.70
N ALA A 170 15.32 8.57 36.02
CA ALA A 170 16.63 8.90 36.58
C ALA A 170 16.88 7.97 37.77
N GLN A 171 17.87 7.10 37.65
CA GLN A 171 18.28 6.23 38.74
C GLN A 171 18.68 7.15 39.90
N PRO A 172 18.15 6.98 41.13
CA PRO A 172 18.54 7.82 42.25
C PRO A 172 20.07 7.76 42.36
N ALA A 173 20.71 8.93 42.38
CA ALA A 173 22.15 9.02 42.53
C ALA A 173 22.56 8.17 43.74
N GLN A 174 23.36 7.12 43.50
CA GLN A 174 23.93 6.36 44.61
C GLN A 174 24.72 7.35 45.46
N PRO A 175 24.45 7.46 46.78
CA PRO A 175 25.23 8.33 47.64
C PRO A 175 26.69 7.90 47.53
N THR A 176 27.54 8.83 47.13
CA THR A 176 28.99 8.65 47.12
C THR A 176 29.44 8.30 48.53
N GLN A 177 29.83 7.04 48.72
CA GLN A 177 30.47 6.60 49.96
C GLN A 177 31.81 7.38 50.08
N PRO A 178 32.05 8.13 51.16
CA PRO A 178 33.35 8.77 51.34
C PRO A 178 34.42 7.69 51.51
N ALA A 179 35.54 7.85 50.80
CA ALA A 179 36.71 7.02 50.96
C ALA A 179 37.22 7.11 52.41
N GLN A 180 37.50 5.94 53.01
CA GLN A 180 38.19 5.83 54.29
C GLN A 180 39.70 6.01 54.11
#